data_AF-A0A957S9D0-F1
#
_entry.id   AF-A0A957S9D0-F1
#
_cell.length_a   1.000
_cell.length_b   1.000
_cell.length_c   1.000
_cell.angle_alpha   90.00
_cell.angle_beta   90.00
_cell.angle_gamma   90.00
#
_symmetry.space_group_name_H-M   'P 1'
#
loop_
_entity.id
_entity.type
_entity.pdbx_description
1 polymer ?
#
loop_
_entity_poly.entity_id
_entity_poly.type
_entity_poly.pdbx_seq_one_letter_code
_entity_poly.pdbx_strand_id
1 'polypeptide(L)'
;MLFLRDAVTVSVGVTGTILLRNGGIQLIHPGDTLSLSDGASLVISRDGLTLSLSDGGTLSLSDGGAPIELHNGDTLSLSDGGTLSLSDGGTLSLSDGGTLSLSDGGTLSLSDGGTLSLSDGSAPVHSSDGQITLYTDHLNFGWGEYFTIQPLVSLPNPPMWATPIGNSYRIVASPTFTRPFTGSISYQYLGSDIADEDEKWLHIYRYDGATWHQLSTEIDEYHNIAVAQTDDIGIFALMYSIEIPLAAQGWELVGYPIQASQSVTRALSSIADYHPVMLDFDPTAESPFARWTLYDSAAPSELRPALNTLAELQFGHGYWISTTNPSPIYWKLQDTPPTPDVGAAMLMAAQSALALPAVYFGKVALLPDSPTPLADLTLHAYINDTLCGIGHFTQVAQETIYTIHVLSDQSVGG
;
A
#
# COMPACT_ATOMS: atom_id res chain seq x y z
N MET A 1 9.46 21.75 -60.82
CA MET A 1 10.38 22.29 -59.80
C MET A 1 9.70 23.51 -59.20
N LEU A 2 9.15 23.35 -58.00
CA LEU A 2 8.48 24.44 -57.29
C LEU A 2 9.57 25.15 -56.49
N PHE A 3 9.85 26.42 -56.75
CA PHE A 3 10.73 27.21 -55.90
C PHE A 3 9.84 28.11 -55.06
N LEU A 4 9.78 27.85 -53.75
CA LEU A 4 9.21 28.78 -52.81
C LEU A 4 10.28 29.87 -52.59
N ARG A 5 9.93 31.11 -52.89
CA ARG A 5 10.75 32.28 -52.55
C ARG A 5 9.83 33.27 -51.85
N ASP A 6 10.33 33.82 -50.76
CA ASP A 6 9.63 34.62 -49.76
C ASP A 6 8.68 33.79 -48.87
N ALA A 7 8.35 34.32 -47.67
CA ALA A 7 7.54 33.62 -46.66
C ALA A 7 6.19 33.17 -47.23
N VAL A 8 6.12 31.90 -47.65
CA VAL A 8 4.95 31.31 -48.29
C VAL A 8 4.44 30.17 -47.42
N THR A 9 3.18 30.26 -47.01
CA THR A 9 2.45 29.13 -46.41
C THR A 9 1.84 28.28 -47.52
N VAL A 10 2.25 27.02 -47.61
CA VAL A 10 1.58 26.01 -48.45
C VAL A 10 0.83 25.07 -47.54
N SER A 11 -0.51 25.08 -47.61
CA SER A 11 -1.36 24.14 -46.89
C SER A 11 -2.08 23.24 -47.89
N VAL A 12 -2.02 21.93 -47.66
CA VAL A 12 -2.71 20.94 -48.51
C VAL A 12 -3.74 20.19 -47.69
N GLY A 13 -4.99 20.32 -48.13
CA GLY A 13 -6.20 19.71 -47.59
C GLY A 13 -6.33 18.20 -47.87
N VAL A 14 -7.39 17.62 -47.32
CA VAL A 14 -7.72 16.18 -47.16
C VAL A 14 -7.68 15.25 -48.39
N THR A 15 -7.23 15.71 -49.55
CA THR A 15 -7.10 14.91 -50.79
C THR A 15 -5.94 15.32 -51.70
N GLY A 16 -5.04 16.21 -51.25
CA GLY A 16 -3.94 16.68 -52.10
C GLY A 16 -2.66 15.84 -51.94
N THR A 17 -2.04 15.49 -53.07
CA THR A 17 -0.69 14.91 -53.09
C THR A 17 0.30 15.96 -53.60
N ILE A 18 1.31 16.32 -52.81
CA ILE A 18 2.45 17.08 -53.33
C ILE A 18 3.43 16.07 -53.90
N LEU A 19 3.66 16.17 -55.21
CA LEU A 19 4.58 15.30 -55.92
C LEU A 19 5.77 16.11 -56.43
N LEU A 20 6.90 15.97 -55.74
CA LEU A 20 8.15 16.58 -56.15
C LEU A 20 8.78 15.72 -57.24
N ARG A 21 8.47 16.03 -58.50
CA ARG A 21 9.13 15.43 -59.66
C ARG A 21 10.28 16.33 -60.12
N ASN A 22 11.50 15.81 -60.01
CA ASN A 22 12.76 16.13 -60.73
C ASN A 22 13.94 16.07 -59.75
N GLY A 23 14.89 15.16 -59.97
CA GLY A 23 16.03 14.93 -59.06
C GLY A 23 16.93 16.15 -58.87
N GLY A 24 16.73 16.86 -57.75
CA GLY A 24 17.48 18.04 -57.31
C GLY A 24 17.14 18.39 -55.86
N ILE A 25 17.91 19.30 -55.24
CA ILE A 25 17.71 19.72 -53.83
C ILE A 25 16.50 20.65 -53.74
N GLN A 26 15.60 20.39 -52.79
CA GLN A 26 14.48 21.28 -52.44
C GLN A 26 14.74 21.90 -51.06
N LEU A 27 14.76 23.23 -50.99
CA LEU A 27 15.07 23.99 -49.78
C LEU A 27 13.81 24.75 -49.30
N ILE A 28 13.48 24.62 -48.01
CA ILE A 28 12.48 25.45 -47.33
C ILE A 28 13.23 26.53 -46.55
N HIS A 29 12.87 27.80 -46.77
CA HIS A 29 13.58 28.96 -46.24
C HIS A 29 13.05 29.41 -44.87
N PRO A 30 13.80 30.23 -44.11
CA PRO A 30 13.34 30.82 -42.86
C PRO A 30 11.99 31.54 -43.05
N GLY A 31 10.95 31.16 -42.29
CA GLY A 31 9.61 31.76 -42.35
C GLY A 31 8.62 31.08 -43.30
N ASP A 32 9.05 30.05 -44.04
CA ASP A 32 8.15 29.22 -44.83
C ASP A 32 7.47 28.15 -43.96
N THR A 33 6.23 27.82 -44.27
CA THR A 33 5.48 26.76 -43.58
C THR A 33 4.85 25.81 -44.59
N LEU A 34 5.16 24.52 -44.47
CA LEU A 34 4.46 23.45 -45.18
C LEU A 34 3.59 22.68 -44.19
N SER A 35 2.27 22.71 -44.40
CA SER A 35 1.29 22.03 -43.56
C SER A 35 0.51 21.02 -44.39
N LEU A 36 0.55 19.75 -43.98
CA LEU A 36 -0.18 18.64 -44.58
C LEU A 36 -1.27 18.21 -43.59
N SER A 37 -2.53 18.17 -44.05
CA SER A 37 -3.69 17.77 -43.25
C SER A 37 -4.24 16.41 -43.67
N ASP A 38 -5.17 15.87 -42.88
CA ASP A 38 -5.61 14.48 -42.84
C ASP A 38 -5.82 13.85 -44.24
N GLY A 39 -5.02 12.85 -44.62
CA GLY A 39 -5.10 12.18 -45.94
C GLY A 39 -4.25 12.80 -47.05
N ALA A 40 -3.53 13.90 -46.80
CA ALA A 40 -2.51 14.40 -47.71
C ALA A 40 -1.25 13.52 -47.67
N SER A 41 -0.57 13.37 -48.82
CA SER A 41 0.64 12.56 -48.95
C SER A 41 1.76 13.35 -49.65
N LEU A 42 2.98 13.23 -49.12
CA LEU A 42 4.21 13.72 -49.75
C LEU A 42 5.02 12.51 -50.21
N VAL A 43 5.16 12.35 -51.53
CA VAL A 43 5.90 11.23 -52.13
C VAL A 43 7.14 11.75 -52.85
N ILE A 44 8.31 11.28 -52.40
CA ILE A 44 9.61 11.59 -53.00
C ILE A 44 10.00 10.41 -53.89
N SER A 45 9.42 10.35 -55.08
CA SER A 45 9.35 9.10 -55.88
C SER A 45 10.61 8.68 -56.68
N ARG A 46 11.80 9.28 -56.49
CA ARG A 46 13.03 8.89 -57.22
C ARG A 46 14.30 9.08 -56.40
N ASP A 47 15.11 8.02 -56.36
CA ASP A 47 16.44 7.94 -55.74
C ASP A 47 17.26 9.23 -55.90
N GLY A 48 17.70 9.80 -54.77
CA GLY A 48 18.65 10.92 -54.73
C GLY A 48 18.00 12.30 -54.56
N LEU A 49 16.76 12.37 -54.09
CA LEU A 49 16.11 13.63 -53.71
C LEU A 49 16.45 14.00 -52.26
N THR A 50 16.85 15.26 -52.02
CA THR A 50 17.12 15.80 -50.68
C THR A 50 16.16 16.94 -50.38
N LEU A 51 15.36 16.79 -49.32
CA LEU A 51 14.58 17.87 -48.74
C LEU A 51 15.35 18.42 -47.54
N SER A 52 15.65 19.71 -47.55
CA SER A 52 16.35 20.40 -46.47
C SER A 52 15.52 21.56 -45.95
N LEU A 53 15.36 21.62 -44.63
CA LEU A 53 14.76 22.76 -43.94
C LEU A 53 15.90 23.60 -43.38
N SER A 54 15.96 24.87 -43.78
CA SER A 54 16.90 25.85 -43.23
C SER A 54 16.31 26.60 -42.04
N ASP A 55 17.16 27.28 -41.27
CA ASP A 55 16.88 27.90 -39.97
C ASP A 55 15.52 28.63 -39.94
N GLY A 56 14.57 28.18 -39.11
CA GLY A 56 13.25 28.81 -39.00
C GLY A 56 12.19 28.38 -40.02
N GLY A 57 12.41 27.33 -40.81
CA GLY A 57 11.35 26.63 -41.56
C GLY A 57 10.59 25.62 -40.68
N THR A 58 9.29 25.40 -40.95
CA THR A 58 8.45 24.46 -40.18
C THR A 58 7.73 23.46 -41.10
N LEU A 59 7.83 22.16 -40.78
CA LEU A 59 7.01 21.09 -41.34
C LEU A 59 6.08 20.53 -40.26
N SER A 60 4.77 20.54 -40.50
CA SER A 60 3.76 20.06 -39.54
C SER A 60 2.82 19.04 -40.21
N LEU A 61 2.61 17.90 -39.52
CA LEU A 61 1.74 16.78 -39.91
C LEU A 61 0.63 16.63 -38.85
N SER A 62 -0.64 16.48 -39.26
CA SER A 62 -1.79 16.23 -38.37
C SER A 62 -2.41 14.84 -38.56
N ASP A 63 -3.34 14.45 -37.67
CA ASP A 63 -4.00 13.14 -37.61
C ASP A 63 -4.42 12.57 -38.98
N GLY A 64 -4.01 11.34 -39.28
CA GLY A 64 -4.31 10.71 -40.58
C GLY A 64 -3.46 11.23 -41.75
N GLY A 65 -2.40 12.00 -41.53
CA GLY A 65 -1.37 12.30 -42.53
C GLY A 65 -0.74 11.01 -43.08
N ALA A 66 -0.74 10.82 -44.40
CA ALA A 66 -0.21 9.61 -45.01
C ALA A 66 1.32 9.49 -44.81
N PRO A 67 1.89 8.26 -44.74
CA PRO A 67 3.31 8.05 -44.49
C PRO A 67 4.20 8.80 -45.48
N ILE A 68 5.33 9.32 -45.00
CA ILE A 68 6.44 9.77 -45.86
C ILE A 68 7.15 8.50 -46.35
N GLU A 69 7.03 8.19 -47.63
CA GLU A 69 7.78 7.10 -48.27
C GLU A 69 9.08 7.65 -48.89
N LEU A 70 10.22 7.12 -48.44
CA LEU A 70 11.56 7.39 -48.97
C LEU A 70 12.08 6.16 -49.73
N HIS A 71 12.69 6.35 -50.90
CA HIS A 71 13.33 5.29 -51.67
C HIS A 71 14.86 5.28 -51.45
N ASN A 72 15.55 4.26 -51.99
CA ASN A 72 16.98 4.07 -51.76
C ASN A 72 17.81 5.27 -52.27
N GLY A 73 18.47 5.99 -51.36
CA GLY A 73 19.32 7.14 -51.68
C GLY A 73 18.70 8.51 -51.38
N ASP A 74 17.48 8.56 -50.84
CA ASP A 74 16.84 9.80 -50.39
C ASP A 74 17.31 10.21 -48.98
N THR A 75 17.42 11.52 -48.74
CA THR A 75 17.90 12.08 -47.46
C THR A 75 16.98 13.22 -47.00
N LEU A 76 16.53 13.17 -45.74
CA LEU A 76 15.85 14.28 -45.06
C LEU A 76 16.82 14.87 -44.03
N SER A 77 17.11 16.18 -44.11
CA SER A 77 18.09 16.84 -43.23
C SER A 77 17.55 18.18 -42.71
N LEU A 78 17.71 18.39 -41.40
CA LEU A 78 17.40 19.64 -40.69
C LEU A 78 18.73 20.31 -40.33
N SER A 79 18.89 21.61 -40.60
CA SER A 79 20.00 22.42 -40.07
C SER A 79 19.53 23.34 -38.94
N ASP A 80 20.48 23.86 -38.17
CA ASP A 80 20.33 24.66 -36.94
C ASP A 80 19.02 25.47 -36.85
N GLY A 81 18.16 25.11 -35.90
CA GLY A 81 16.94 25.87 -35.59
C GLY A 81 15.69 25.54 -36.40
N GLY A 82 15.65 24.43 -37.15
CA GLY A 82 14.41 23.84 -37.67
C GLY A 82 13.61 23.10 -36.59
N THR A 83 12.26 23.06 -36.72
CA THR A 83 11.37 22.27 -35.83
C THR A 83 10.68 21.17 -36.63
N LEU A 84 10.74 19.94 -36.11
CA LEU A 84 9.99 18.78 -36.61
C LEU A 84 9.14 18.21 -35.45
N SER A 85 7.84 18.08 -35.67
CA SER A 85 6.89 17.53 -34.68
C SER A 85 6.16 16.34 -35.28
N LEU A 86 6.06 15.25 -34.52
CA LEU A 86 5.30 14.04 -34.84
C LEU A 86 4.27 13.83 -33.74
N SER A 87 3.02 13.54 -34.08
CA SER A 87 1.95 13.32 -33.10
C SER A 87 1.91 11.89 -32.53
N ASP A 88 2.28 10.85 -33.30
CA ASP A 88 2.19 9.45 -32.84
C ASP A 88 3.30 8.55 -33.42
N GLY A 89 4.07 7.88 -32.55
CA GLY A 89 4.89 6.69 -32.86
C GLY A 89 5.88 6.78 -34.04
N GLY A 90 7.17 7.02 -33.75
CA GLY A 90 8.26 6.95 -34.74
C GLY A 90 9.66 7.08 -34.13
N THR A 91 10.69 6.79 -34.92
CA THR A 91 12.11 7.00 -34.56
C THR A 91 12.64 8.24 -35.28
N LEU A 92 13.21 9.18 -34.52
CA LEU A 92 13.85 10.37 -35.08
C LEU A 92 15.33 10.44 -34.65
N SER A 93 16.21 10.86 -35.56
CA SER A 93 17.64 11.07 -35.28
C SER A 93 18.10 12.41 -35.85
N LEU A 94 18.83 13.17 -35.04
CA LEU A 94 19.49 14.42 -35.42
C LEU A 94 20.99 14.28 -35.15
N SER A 95 21.82 14.87 -36.01
CA SER A 95 23.27 14.84 -35.83
C SER A 95 23.81 15.98 -34.98
N ASP A 96 23.24 17.19 -34.99
CA ASP A 96 23.72 18.33 -34.19
C ASP A 96 22.62 19.39 -33.92
N GLY A 97 22.54 19.92 -32.69
CA GLY A 97 21.92 21.23 -32.38
C GLY A 97 20.46 21.49 -32.80
N GLY A 98 19.49 20.89 -32.11
CA GLY A 98 18.05 21.19 -32.30
C GLY A 98 17.20 20.94 -31.05
N THR A 99 15.99 21.51 -31.00
CA THR A 99 14.96 21.17 -29.98
C THR A 99 14.02 20.15 -30.58
N LEU A 100 13.85 19.02 -29.88
CA LEU A 100 12.88 18.01 -30.26
C LEU A 100 11.79 17.85 -29.20
N SER A 101 10.55 17.78 -29.65
CA SER A 101 9.38 17.46 -28.84
C SER A 101 8.67 16.23 -29.41
N LEU A 102 8.47 15.23 -28.56
CA LEU A 102 7.62 14.07 -28.81
C LEU A 102 6.37 14.21 -27.96
N SER A 103 5.21 13.84 -28.50
CA SER A 103 3.95 13.86 -27.76
C SER A 103 3.51 12.50 -27.22
N ASP A 104 4.00 11.36 -27.75
CA ASP A 104 3.62 10.01 -27.27
C ASP A 104 4.67 8.91 -27.61
N GLY A 105 5.23 8.25 -26.59
CA GLY A 105 5.76 6.87 -26.67
C GLY A 105 6.98 6.55 -27.57
N GLY A 106 7.84 7.52 -27.93
CA GLY A 106 8.99 7.31 -28.83
C GLY A 106 10.34 6.98 -28.15
N THR A 107 11.28 6.42 -28.92
CA THR A 107 12.71 6.30 -28.52
C THR A 107 13.54 7.37 -29.22
N LEU A 108 14.37 8.10 -28.46
CA LEU A 108 15.22 9.18 -28.97
C LEU A 108 16.73 8.91 -28.77
N SER A 109 17.55 9.29 -29.76
CA SER A 109 19.01 9.40 -29.61
C SER A 109 19.49 10.79 -30.05
N LEU A 110 20.33 11.41 -29.22
CA LEU A 110 20.98 12.71 -29.48
C LEU A 110 22.49 12.49 -29.48
N SER A 111 23.21 13.01 -30.49
CA SER A 111 24.67 12.93 -30.53
C SER A 111 25.37 14.05 -29.77
N ASP A 112 24.89 15.31 -29.75
CA ASP A 112 25.51 16.40 -28.96
C ASP A 112 24.60 17.63 -28.76
N GLY A 113 24.54 18.17 -27.52
CA GLY A 113 24.11 19.55 -27.22
C GLY A 113 22.61 19.94 -27.32
N GLY A 114 21.70 19.01 -27.60
CA GLY A 114 20.25 19.30 -27.72
C GLY A 114 19.51 19.49 -26.40
N THR A 115 18.42 20.28 -26.41
CA THR A 115 17.47 20.40 -25.28
C THR A 115 16.27 19.48 -25.54
N LEU A 116 16.01 18.58 -24.59
CA LEU A 116 14.88 17.64 -24.60
C LEU A 116 13.68 18.25 -23.88
N SER A 117 12.52 18.31 -24.52
CA SER A 117 11.26 18.61 -23.87
C SER A 117 10.23 17.54 -24.23
N LEU A 118 9.96 16.66 -23.26
CA LEU A 118 8.86 15.70 -23.29
C LEU A 118 7.62 16.42 -22.73
N SER A 119 6.51 16.42 -23.46
CA SER A 119 5.29 17.14 -23.05
C SER A 119 4.16 16.23 -22.55
N ASP A 120 4.37 14.92 -22.48
CA ASP A 120 3.42 13.90 -22.04
C ASP A 120 3.99 13.03 -20.90
N GLY A 121 4.61 13.65 -19.90
CA GLY A 121 5.03 12.98 -18.66
C GLY A 121 3.85 12.53 -17.77
N SER A 122 2.79 11.97 -18.34
CA SER A 122 1.53 11.63 -17.65
C SER A 122 1.01 10.23 -17.95
N ALA A 123 1.72 9.43 -18.76
CA ALA A 123 1.38 8.03 -18.95
C ALA A 123 1.64 7.24 -17.64
N PRO A 124 0.70 6.37 -17.21
CA PRO A 124 0.90 5.55 -16.03
C PRO A 124 2.10 4.60 -16.21
N VAL A 125 2.87 4.36 -15.15
CA VAL A 125 4.02 3.44 -15.19
C VAL A 125 3.61 2.11 -14.57
N HIS A 126 3.85 1.02 -15.29
CA HIS A 126 3.51 -0.32 -14.82
C HIS A 126 4.74 -1.10 -14.34
N SER A 127 4.54 -2.01 -13.38
CA SER A 127 5.54 -3.03 -13.04
C SER A 127 5.78 -4.00 -14.20
N SER A 128 6.92 -4.70 -14.19
CA SER A 128 7.27 -5.66 -15.26
C SER A 128 6.34 -6.87 -15.35
N ASP A 129 5.56 -7.15 -14.29
CA ASP A 129 4.53 -8.18 -14.24
C ASP A 129 3.10 -7.64 -14.45
N GLY A 130 2.95 -6.33 -14.61
CA GLY A 130 1.67 -5.66 -14.88
C GLY A 130 0.72 -5.52 -13.68
N GLN A 131 1.06 -6.00 -12.49
CA GLN A 131 0.16 -5.96 -11.33
C GLN A 131 0.10 -4.59 -10.64
N ILE A 132 1.12 -3.75 -10.78
CA ILE A 132 1.10 -2.38 -10.24
C ILE A 132 1.07 -1.39 -11.37
N THR A 133 0.22 -0.39 -11.21
CA THR A 133 0.23 0.83 -12.01
C THR A 133 0.44 2.05 -11.11
N LEU A 134 1.38 2.90 -11.48
CA LEU A 134 1.66 4.16 -10.80
C LEU A 134 1.16 5.31 -11.66
N TYR A 135 0.23 6.10 -11.11
CA TYR A 135 -0.23 7.34 -11.71
C TYR A 135 0.39 8.49 -10.93
N THR A 136 1.14 9.37 -11.57
CA THR A 136 1.74 10.54 -10.92
C THR A 136 1.58 11.76 -11.82
N ASP A 137 1.47 12.91 -11.18
CA ASP A 137 1.15 14.19 -11.81
C ASP A 137 2.34 14.83 -12.54
N HIS A 138 3.57 14.31 -12.37
CA HIS A 138 4.79 14.93 -12.94
C HIS A 138 5.91 13.93 -13.29
N LEU A 139 5.74 13.04 -14.29
CA LEU A 139 6.83 12.19 -14.83
C LEU A 139 7.78 12.95 -15.78
N ASN A 140 8.05 14.22 -15.49
CA ASN A 140 9.04 15.00 -16.23
C ASN A 140 10.43 14.74 -15.65
N PHE A 141 11.06 13.65 -16.09
CA PHE A 141 12.41 13.30 -15.68
C PHE A 141 13.45 14.20 -16.34
N GLY A 142 14.31 14.79 -15.52
CA GLY A 142 15.56 15.38 -15.95
C GLY A 142 16.60 14.33 -16.31
N TRP A 143 17.77 14.78 -16.78
CA TRP A 143 18.83 13.88 -17.21
C TRP A 143 19.33 13.01 -16.05
N GLY A 144 19.27 11.68 -16.23
CA GLY A 144 19.65 10.71 -15.21
C GLY A 144 18.62 10.52 -14.09
N GLU A 145 17.43 11.11 -14.19
CA GLU A 145 16.32 10.82 -13.28
C GLU A 145 15.49 9.62 -13.76
N TYR A 146 15.09 8.75 -12.84
CA TYR A 146 14.23 7.60 -13.13
C TYR A 146 13.56 7.07 -11.87
N PHE A 147 12.47 6.31 -12.04
CA PHE A 147 11.96 5.39 -11.02
C PHE A 147 12.21 3.95 -11.45
N THR A 148 12.33 3.06 -10.46
CA THR A 148 12.24 1.61 -10.67
C THR A 148 11.11 1.06 -9.84
N ILE A 149 10.36 0.11 -10.41
CA ILE A 149 9.34 -0.67 -9.72
C ILE A 149 9.81 -2.11 -9.75
N GLN A 150 10.04 -2.70 -8.58
CA GLN A 150 10.63 -4.03 -8.46
C GLN A 150 9.76 -4.91 -7.56
N PRO A 151 9.34 -6.11 -8.01
CA PRO A 151 8.68 -7.05 -7.12
C PRO A 151 9.66 -7.54 -6.04
N LEU A 152 9.16 -7.74 -4.82
CA LEU A 152 9.89 -8.33 -3.70
C LEU A 152 9.51 -9.80 -3.55
N VAL A 153 10.53 -10.62 -3.26
CA VAL A 153 10.36 -12.03 -2.89
C VAL A 153 10.02 -12.22 -1.40
N SER A 154 10.20 -11.18 -0.58
CA SER A 154 9.91 -11.21 0.86
C SER A 154 9.65 -9.82 1.39
N LEU A 155 8.61 -9.69 2.23
CA LEU A 155 8.25 -8.45 2.91
C LEU A 155 9.13 -8.20 4.14
N PRO A 156 9.58 -6.96 4.38
CA PRO A 156 10.25 -6.60 5.62
C PRO A 156 9.24 -6.57 6.78
N ASN A 157 9.31 -7.58 7.65
CA ASN A 157 8.56 -7.67 8.92
C ASN A 157 7.12 -7.12 8.82
N PRO A 158 6.23 -7.75 8.05
CA PRO A 158 4.84 -7.28 7.95
C PRO A 158 4.16 -7.29 9.33
N PRO A 159 3.14 -6.44 9.56
CA PRO A 159 2.40 -6.45 10.82
C PRO A 159 1.86 -7.85 11.14
N MET A 160 1.98 -8.30 12.39
CA MET A 160 1.61 -9.67 12.78
C MET A 160 0.10 -9.98 12.63
N TRP A 161 -0.70 -8.94 12.50
CA TRP A 161 -2.16 -8.98 12.32
C TRP A 161 -2.58 -8.86 10.84
N ALA A 162 -1.64 -8.75 9.89
CA ALA A 162 -1.95 -8.56 8.48
C ALA A 162 -1.51 -9.78 7.66
N THR A 163 -2.32 -10.14 6.66
CA THR A 163 -2.01 -11.19 5.68
C THR A 163 -1.69 -10.53 4.34
N PRO A 164 -0.46 -10.66 3.83
CA PRO A 164 -0.11 -10.15 2.50
C PRO A 164 -0.87 -10.85 1.38
N ILE A 165 -1.30 -10.09 0.38
CA ILE A 165 -1.98 -10.57 -0.82
C ILE A 165 -1.13 -10.27 -2.05
N GLY A 166 -0.93 -11.28 -2.89
CA GLY A 166 -0.13 -11.17 -4.10
C GLY A 166 1.33 -10.80 -3.84
N ASN A 167 1.93 -10.09 -4.79
CA ASN A 167 3.30 -9.62 -4.71
C ASN A 167 3.42 -8.37 -3.82
N SER A 168 4.64 -7.90 -3.62
CA SER A 168 4.94 -6.61 -3.01
C SER A 168 5.95 -5.86 -3.85
N TYR A 169 5.96 -4.53 -3.82
CA TYR A 169 6.75 -3.75 -4.78
C TYR A 169 7.58 -2.68 -4.10
N ARG A 170 8.86 -2.60 -4.48
CA ARG A 170 9.75 -1.52 -4.09
C ARG A 170 9.76 -0.49 -5.20
N ILE A 171 9.43 0.74 -4.85
CA ILE A 171 9.54 1.90 -5.72
C ILE A 171 10.74 2.71 -5.24
N VAL A 172 11.72 2.91 -6.13
CA VAL A 172 12.94 3.68 -5.84
C VAL A 172 13.14 4.74 -6.90
N ALA A 173 13.42 5.97 -6.46
CA ALA A 173 13.88 7.05 -7.33
C ALA A 173 15.40 7.02 -7.49
N SER A 174 15.90 7.51 -8.63
CA SER A 174 17.32 7.80 -8.76
C SER A 174 17.78 8.82 -7.71
N PRO A 175 19.07 8.81 -7.29
CA PRO A 175 19.59 9.78 -6.32
C PRO A 175 19.50 11.25 -6.77
N THR A 176 19.33 11.48 -8.08
CA THR A 176 19.22 12.81 -8.69
C THR A 176 17.80 13.37 -8.63
N PHE A 177 16.79 12.52 -8.43
CA PHE A 177 15.41 12.94 -8.27
C PHE A 177 15.19 13.50 -6.86
N THR A 178 14.88 14.80 -6.76
CA THR A 178 14.79 15.52 -5.47
C THR A 178 13.42 16.14 -5.19
N ARG A 179 12.47 15.98 -6.11
CA ARG A 179 11.10 16.50 -5.98
C ARG A 179 10.27 15.56 -5.08
N PRO A 180 9.23 16.05 -4.40
CA PRO A 180 8.29 15.18 -3.71
C PRO A 180 7.58 14.25 -4.71
N PHE A 181 7.34 13.02 -4.28
CA PHE A 181 6.51 12.09 -5.03
C PHE A 181 5.04 12.38 -4.71
N THR A 182 4.18 12.54 -5.70
CA THR A 182 2.73 12.60 -5.50
C THR A 182 2.06 11.77 -6.58
N GLY A 183 1.15 10.90 -6.16
CA GLY A 183 0.43 10.07 -7.11
C GLY A 183 -0.53 9.11 -6.45
N SER A 184 -1.02 8.17 -7.27
CA SER A 184 -1.78 7.02 -6.81
C SER A 184 -1.14 5.73 -7.30
N ILE A 185 -1.24 4.72 -6.45
CA ILE A 185 -0.84 3.35 -6.74
C ILE A 185 -2.11 2.52 -6.95
N SER A 186 -2.18 1.83 -8.07
CA SER A 186 -3.21 0.84 -8.38
C SER A 186 -2.58 -0.55 -8.33
N TYR A 187 -3.18 -1.41 -7.53
CA TYR A 187 -2.81 -2.79 -7.26
C TYR A 187 -3.85 -3.70 -7.91
N GLN A 188 -3.42 -4.55 -8.83
CA GLN A 188 -4.24 -5.65 -9.30
C GLN A 188 -3.90 -6.90 -8.48
N TYR A 189 -4.92 -7.57 -7.96
CA TYR A 189 -4.78 -8.80 -7.20
C TYR A 189 -5.58 -9.94 -7.83
N LEU A 190 -5.29 -11.18 -7.43
CA LEU A 190 -6.04 -12.34 -7.88
C LEU A 190 -7.20 -12.59 -6.92
N GLY A 191 -8.43 -12.70 -7.42
CA GLY A 191 -9.58 -13.11 -6.61
C GLY A 191 -9.47 -14.53 -6.02
N SER A 192 -8.43 -15.30 -6.38
CA SER A 192 -8.12 -16.58 -5.72
C SER A 192 -7.33 -16.43 -4.41
N ASP A 193 -6.71 -15.27 -4.19
CA ASP A 193 -5.81 -15.04 -3.05
C ASP A 193 -6.58 -14.59 -1.80
N ILE A 194 -7.85 -14.21 -1.95
CA ILE A 194 -8.75 -13.75 -0.90
C ILE A 194 -10.19 -14.16 -1.24
N ALA A 195 -11.02 -14.42 -0.23
CA ALA A 195 -12.43 -14.70 -0.46
C ALA A 195 -13.20 -13.40 -0.78
N ASP A 196 -14.18 -13.47 -1.69
CA ASP A 196 -14.99 -12.31 -2.12
C ASP A 196 -15.56 -11.51 -0.93
N GLU A 197 -16.00 -12.18 0.14
CA GLU A 197 -16.58 -11.50 1.32
C GLU A 197 -15.56 -10.75 2.18
N ASP A 198 -14.27 -11.04 2.00
CA ASP A 198 -13.16 -10.46 2.77
C ASP A 198 -12.41 -9.36 2.01
N GLU A 199 -12.66 -9.19 0.70
CA GLU A 199 -12.03 -8.15 -0.13
C GLU A 199 -12.22 -6.73 0.43
N LYS A 200 -13.35 -6.49 1.10
CA LYS A 200 -13.65 -5.22 1.79
C LYS A 200 -12.64 -4.83 2.88
N TRP A 201 -11.83 -5.78 3.35
CA TRP A 201 -10.80 -5.57 4.38
C TRP A 201 -9.39 -5.40 3.79
N LEU A 202 -9.26 -5.29 2.47
CA LEU A 202 -8.01 -5.01 1.80
C LEU A 202 -7.57 -3.57 2.00
N HIS A 203 -6.29 -3.39 2.31
CA HIS A 203 -5.64 -2.10 2.36
C HIS A 203 -4.24 -2.14 1.74
N ILE A 204 -3.88 -1.08 1.05
CA ILE A 204 -2.52 -0.84 0.60
C ILE A 204 -1.73 -0.24 1.77
N TYR A 205 -0.55 -0.81 2.03
CA TYR A 205 0.39 -0.34 3.03
C TYR A 205 1.68 0.15 2.38
N ARG A 206 2.27 1.22 2.92
CA ARG A 206 3.60 1.72 2.55
C ARG A 206 4.57 1.53 3.72
N TYR A 207 5.73 0.95 3.44
CA TYR A 207 6.84 0.85 4.37
C TYR A 207 7.87 1.95 4.08
N ASP A 208 8.17 2.77 5.09
CA ASP A 208 9.11 3.90 5.00
C ASP A 208 10.58 3.53 5.32
N GLY A 209 10.85 2.25 5.61
CA GLY A 209 12.16 1.78 6.09
C GLY A 209 12.20 1.49 7.59
N ALA A 210 11.16 1.86 8.34
CA ALA A 210 11.00 1.57 9.76
C ALA A 210 9.63 0.97 10.07
N THR A 211 8.55 1.60 9.60
CA THR A 211 7.16 1.27 9.96
C THR A 211 6.27 1.16 8.73
N TRP A 212 5.24 0.31 8.85
CA TRP A 212 4.18 0.18 7.87
C TRP A 212 3.08 1.20 8.14
N HIS A 213 2.71 1.96 7.11
CA HIS A 213 1.65 2.96 7.14
C HIS A 213 0.50 2.47 6.26
N GLN A 214 -0.70 2.38 6.85
CA GLN A 214 -1.92 2.08 6.08
C GLN A 214 -2.31 3.29 5.25
N LEU A 215 -2.59 3.08 3.97
CA LEU A 215 -3.11 4.11 3.08
C LEU A 215 -4.64 4.00 2.98
N SER A 216 -5.29 5.14 2.76
CA SER A 216 -6.72 5.16 2.40
C SER A 216 -6.88 4.45 1.06
N THR A 217 -7.52 3.29 1.09
CA THR A 217 -7.60 2.38 -0.06
C THR A 217 -9.04 2.26 -0.54
N GLU A 218 -9.26 2.44 -1.84
CA GLU A 218 -10.50 2.16 -2.53
C GLU A 218 -10.39 0.80 -3.22
N ILE A 219 -11.40 -0.05 -3.05
CA ILE A 219 -11.43 -1.41 -3.61
C ILE A 219 -12.51 -1.49 -4.70
N ASP A 220 -12.13 -2.01 -5.86
CA ASP A 220 -13.01 -2.47 -6.92
C ASP A 220 -12.97 -4.00 -6.93
N GLU A 221 -13.93 -4.60 -6.22
CA GLU A 221 -14.09 -6.06 -6.07
C GLU A 221 -14.36 -6.74 -7.42
N TYR A 222 -15.02 -6.05 -8.35
CA TYR A 222 -15.38 -6.63 -9.65
C TYR A 222 -14.18 -6.79 -10.58
N HIS A 223 -13.24 -5.83 -10.53
CA HIS A 223 -12.01 -5.89 -11.34
C HIS A 223 -10.79 -6.39 -10.56
N ASN A 224 -10.95 -6.73 -9.28
CA ASN A 224 -9.88 -7.05 -8.34
C ASN A 224 -8.77 -5.99 -8.33
N ILE A 225 -9.16 -4.73 -8.14
CA ILE A 225 -8.25 -3.58 -8.10
C ILE A 225 -8.34 -2.89 -6.74
N ALA A 226 -7.19 -2.56 -6.15
CA ALA A 226 -7.07 -1.70 -4.98
C ALA A 226 -6.31 -0.43 -5.37
N VAL A 227 -6.83 0.75 -5.01
CA VAL A 227 -6.20 2.03 -5.33
C VAL A 227 -5.98 2.86 -4.08
N ALA A 228 -4.82 3.47 -3.94
CA ALA A 228 -4.54 4.42 -2.86
C ALA A 228 -3.73 5.61 -3.36
N GLN A 229 -3.97 6.78 -2.77
CA GLN A 229 -3.09 7.94 -2.93
C GLN A 229 -1.82 7.75 -2.10
N THR A 230 -0.69 8.25 -2.60
CA THR A 230 0.58 8.23 -1.87
C THR A 230 1.44 9.44 -2.23
N ASP A 231 2.15 9.94 -1.23
CA ASP A 231 3.00 11.14 -1.25
C ASP A 231 4.49 10.81 -1.09
N ASP A 232 4.85 9.53 -1.19
CA ASP A 232 6.22 9.07 -1.02
C ASP A 232 6.48 7.77 -1.79
N ILE A 233 7.75 7.43 -1.93
CA ILE A 233 8.21 6.15 -2.45
C ILE A 233 8.54 5.20 -1.28
N GLY A 234 8.77 3.92 -1.57
CA GLY A 234 9.04 2.93 -0.53
C GLY A 234 8.69 1.52 -0.97
N ILE A 235 8.37 0.65 0.00
CA ILE A 235 7.81 -0.66 -0.32
C ILE A 235 6.30 -0.61 -0.13
N PHE A 236 5.57 -1.08 -1.12
CA PHE A 236 4.12 -1.15 -1.13
C PHE A 236 3.66 -2.60 -1.12
N ALA A 237 2.63 -2.89 -0.33
CA ALA A 237 2.05 -4.21 -0.22
C ALA A 237 0.54 -4.09 -0.07
N LEU A 238 -0.19 -4.97 -0.74
CA LEU A 238 -1.59 -5.19 -0.45
C LEU A 238 -1.68 -6.20 0.70
N MET A 239 -2.40 -5.86 1.76
CA MET A 239 -2.62 -6.76 2.88
C MET A 239 -4.07 -6.66 3.33
N TYR A 240 -4.60 -7.75 3.89
CA TYR A 240 -5.90 -7.72 4.57
C TYR A 240 -5.76 -8.14 6.02
N SER A 241 -6.76 -7.76 6.82
CA SER A 241 -6.90 -8.17 8.21
C SER A 241 -8.38 -8.17 8.58
N ILE A 242 -8.83 -9.13 9.38
CA ILE A 242 -10.19 -9.10 9.92
C ILE A 242 -10.30 -7.94 10.90
N GLU A 243 -11.29 -7.06 10.70
CA GLU A 243 -11.46 -5.87 11.52
C GLU A 243 -12.68 -6.00 12.44
N ILE A 244 -12.45 -5.98 13.76
CA ILE A 244 -13.49 -5.94 14.78
C ILE A 244 -13.58 -4.51 15.32
N PRO A 245 -14.70 -3.80 15.14
CA PRO A 245 -14.87 -2.49 15.73
C PRO A 245 -14.94 -2.61 17.24
N LEU A 246 -14.14 -1.82 17.95
CA LEU A 246 -14.22 -1.65 19.39
C LEU A 246 -14.73 -0.25 19.68
N ALA A 247 -15.69 -0.16 20.59
CA ALA A 247 -16.17 1.11 21.10
C ALA A 247 -15.04 1.88 21.80
N ALA A 248 -15.27 3.18 22.03
CA ALA A 248 -14.43 3.96 22.94
C ALA A 248 -14.50 3.37 24.38
N GLN A 249 -13.60 3.81 25.26
CA GLN A 249 -13.48 3.45 26.68
C GLN A 249 -14.64 2.64 27.28
N GLY A 250 -14.33 1.46 27.78
CA GLY A 250 -15.29 0.58 28.44
C GLY A 250 -14.96 -0.88 28.19
N TRP A 251 -15.77 -1.75 28.79
CA TRP A 251 -15.73 -3.18 28.55
C TRP A 251 -16.71 -3.56 27.45
N GLU A 252 -16.22 -4.29 26.47
CA GLU A 252 -17.01 -4.83 25.37
C GLU A 252 -16.82 -6.34 25.28
N LEU A 253 -17.89 -7.08 24.99
CA LEU A 253 -17.84 -8.53 24.82
C LEU A 253 -17.74 -8.84 23.33
N VAL A 254 -16.60 -9.41 22.93
CA VAL A 254 -16.28 -9.72 21.54
C VAL A 254 -16.12 -11.22 21.34
N GLY A 255 -16.71 -11.75 20.28
CA GLY A 255 -16.47 -13.13 19.86
C GLY A 255 -15.18 -13.21 19.03
N TYR A 256 -14.32 -14.18 19.31
CA TYR A 256 -13.09 -14.37 18.54
C TYR A 256 -13.38 -15.14 17.23
N PRO A 257 -13.19 -14.53 16.04
CA PRO A 257 -13.70 -15.06 14.78
C PRO A 257 -12.72 -16.00 14.06
N ILE A 258 -11.45 -16.02 14.46
CA ILE A 258 -10.41 -16.77 13.74
C ILE A 258 -10.56 -18.25 14.00
N GLN A 259 -10.63 -19.05 12.93
CA GLN A 259 -10.78 -20.50 12.96
C GLN A 259 -9.49 -21.25 13.33
N ALA A 260 -8.75 -20.71 14.30
CA ALA A 260 -7.52 -21.27 14.85
C ALA A 260 -7.25 -20.65 16.23
N SER A 261 -6.56 -21.38 17.11
CA SER A 261 -6.06 -20.77 18.36
C SER A 261 -4.89 -19.83 18.08
N GLN A 262 -4.87 -18.67 18.75
CA GLN A 262 -3.74 -17.73 18.68
C GLN A 262 -3.35 -17.24 20.08
N SER A 263 -2.06 -16.95 20.28
CA SER A 263 -1.63 -16.32 21.54
C SER A 263 -2.27 -14.94 21.67
N VAL A 264 -2.67 -14.58 22.90
CA VAL A 264 -3.33 -13.29 23.18
C VAL A 264 -2.42 -12.12 22.81
N THR A 265 -1.10 -12.27 23.03
CA THR A 265 -0.08 -11.30 22.61
C THR A 265 -0.07 -11.02 21.10
N ARG A 266 -0.27 -12.06 20.28
CA ARG A 266 -0.33 -11.93 18.82
C ARG A 266 -1.65 -11.32 18.40
N ALA A 267 -2.74 -11.83 18.94
CA ALA A 267 -4.08 -11.37 18.61
C ALA A 267 -4.25 -9.87 18.93
N LEU A 268 -3.75 -9.40 20.08
CA LEU A 268 -3.88 -7.99 20.48
C LEU A 268 -2.80 -7.07 19.89
N SER A 269 -1.95 -7.56 18.99
CA SER A 269 -0.80 -6.79 18.50
C SER A 269 -1.17 -5.52 17.73
N SER A 270 -2.33 -5.49 17.06
CA SER A 270 -2.79 -4.30 16.33
C SER A 270 -3.22 -3.13 17.23
N ILE A 271 -3.50 -3.43 18.51
CA ILE A 271 -4.01 -2.48 19.49
C ILE A 271 -3.10 -2.38 20.71
N ALA A 272 -1.86 -2.87 20.62
CA ALA A 272 -0.91 -2.91 21.73
C ALA A 272 -0.68 -1.52 22.37
N ASP A 273 -0.65 -0.47 21.54
CA ASP A 273 -0.46 0.92 21.99
C ASP A 273 -1.66 1.47 22.79
N TYR A 274 -2.82 0.80 22.73
CA TYR A 274 -4.01 1.18 23.49
C TYR A 274 -4.14 0.46 24.82
N HIS A 275 -3.09 -0.25 25.26
CA HIS A 275 -3.03 -0.96 26.53
C HIS A 275 -4.26 -1.87 26.76
N PRO A 276 -4.53 -2.83 25.86
CA PRO A 276 -5.68 -3.71 25.99
C PRO A 276 -5.58 -4.57 27.25
N VAL A 277 -6.74 -4.76 27.88
CA VAL A 277 -6.99 -5.72 28.95
C VAL A 277 -8.07 -6.66 28.45
N MET A 278 -7.86 -7.96 28.58
CA MET A 278 -8.77 -9.00 28.11
C MET A 278 -9.09 -9.98 29.23
N LEU A 279 -10.37 -10.31 29.38
CA LEU A 279 -10.89 -11.26 30.36
C LEU A 279 -11.63 -12.39 29.65
N ASP A 280 -11.44 -13.59 30.17
CA ASP A 280 -12.13 -14.79 29.77
C ASP A 280 -12.92 -15.35 30.97
N PHE A 281 -14.07 -15.97 30.67
CA PHE A 281 -14.96 -16.58 31.65
C PHE A 281 -15.23 -18.05 31.31
N ASP A 282 -14.77 -18.95 32.18
CA ASP A 282 -15.07 -20.38 32.15
C ASP A 282 -16.17 -20.72 33.18
N PRO A 283 -17.43 -20.94 32.74
CA PRO A 283 -18.51 -21.32 33.65
C PRO A 283 -18.36 -22.73 34.24
N THR A 284 -17.46 -23.55 33.68
CA THR A 284 -17.29 -24.96 34.07
C THR A 284 -16.29 -25.14 35.21
N ALA A 285 -15.51 -24.11 35.55
CA ALA A 285 -14.57 -24.17 36.65
C ALA A 285 -15.30 -24.44 37.99
N GLU A 286 -14.80 -25.43 38.73
CA GLU A 286 -15.40 -25.89 39.99
C GLU A 286 -15.49 -24.78 41.04
N SER A 287 -14.47 -23.91 41.09
CA SER A 287 -14.43 -22.75 41.98
C SER A 287 -14.91 -21.50 41.26
N PRO A 288 -15.86 -20.72 41.83
CA PRO A 288 -16.29 -19.45 41.24
C PRO A 288 -15.13 -18.44 41.11
N PHE A 289 -14.09 -18.57 41.93
CA PHE A 289 -12.90 -17.72 41.89
C PHE A 289 -11.87 -18.13 40.83
N ALA A 290 -12.03 -19.31 40.23
CA ALA A 290 -11.18 -19.81 39.14
C ALA A 290 -11.83 -19.65 37.76
N ARG A 291 -13.04 -19.08 37.69
CA ARG A 291 -13.78 -18.89 36.43
C ARG A 291 -13.21 -17.81 35.54
N TRP A 292 -12.36 -16.93 36.06
CA TRP A 292 -11.85 -15.80 35.30
C TRP A 292 -10.35 -15.97 35.01
N THR A 293 -9.98 -15.82 33.75
CA THR A 293 -8.58 -15.63 33.34
C THR A 293 -8.40 -14.23 32.75
N LEU A 294 -7.18 -13.69 32.88
CA LEU A 294 -6.87 -12.30 32.56
C LEU A 294 -5.63 -12.22 31.67
N TYR A 295 -5.63 -11.23 30.77
CA TYR A 295 -4.45 -10.68 30.16
C TYR A 295 -4.46 -9.16 30.29
N ASP A 296 -3.38 -8.58 30.83
CA ASP A 296 -3.16 -7.13 30.90
C ASP A 296 -1.83 -6.79 30.20
N SER A 297 -1.91 -5.98 29.14
CA SER A 297 -0.75 -5.53 28.39
C SER A 297 0.05 -4.42 29.09
N ALA A 298 -0.56 -3.64 29.98
CA ALA A 298 0.10 -2.57 30.72
C ALA A 298 0.70 -3.05 32.04
N ALA A 299 0.42 -4.30 32.45
CA ALA A 299 0.97 -4.89 33.65
C ALA A 299 2.51 -4.84 33.69
N PRO A 300 3.11 -4.51 34.86
CA PRO A 300 4.57 -4.48 35.01
C PRO A 300 5.21 -5.81 34.61
N SER A 301 6.37 -5.74 33.95
CA SER A 301 7.01 -6.91 33.33
C SER A 301 7.29 -8.03 34.32
N GLU A 302 7.65 -7.69 35.56
CA GLU A 302 7.91 -8.65 36.63
C GLU A 302 6.64 -9.37 37.12
N LEU A 303 5.46 -8.79 36.91
CA LEU A 303 4.19 -9.32 37.41
C LEU A 303 3.42 -10.12 36.36
N ARG A 304 3.69 -9.86 35.07
CA ARG A 304 3.00 -10.51 33.94
C ARG A 304 2.94 -12.04 34.04
N PRO A 305 3.98 -12.79 34.44
CA PRO A 305 3.89 -14.25 34.54
C PRO A 305 2.85 -14.76 35.56
N ALA A 306 2.57 -13.97 36.60
CA ALA A 306 1.58 -14.32 37.64
C ALA A 306 0.19 -13.73 37.35
N LEU A 307 0.11 -12.66 36.56
CA LEU A 307 -1.13 -11.94 36.26
C LEU A 307 -1.79 -12.40 34.96
N ASN A 308 -1.01 -12.63 33.91
CA ASN A 308 -1.51 -12.95 32.57
C ASN A 308 -1.73 -14.46 32.44
N THR A 309 -2.84 -14.93 33.01
CA THR A 309 -3.27 -16.33 32.99
C THR A 309 -4.00 -16.72 31.71
N LEU A 310 -4.56 -15.75 30.97
CA LEU A 310 -5.14 -15.96 29.65
C LEU A 310 -4.03 -15.97 28.59
N ALA A 311 -3.72 -17.16 28.07
CA ALA A 311 -2.61 -17.37 27.13
C ALA A 311 -3.03 -17.34 25.65
N GLU A 312 -4.19 -17.92 25.32
CA GLU A 312 -4.65 -18.12 23.96
C GLU A 312 -6.13 -17.77 23.79
N LEU A 313 -6.48 -17.28 22.60
CA LEU A 313 -7.85 -17.08 22.14
C LEU A 313 -8.28 -18.26 21.29
N GLN A 314 -9.54 -18.68 21.44
CA GLN A 314 -10.12 -19.84 20.76
C GLN A 314 -11.30 -19.42 19.89
N PHE A 315 -11.39 -20.01 18.69
CA PHE A 315 -12.47 -19.76 17.75
C PHE A 315 -13.84 -19.83 18.44
N GLY A 316 -14.73 -18.89 18.16
CA GLY A 316 -16.12 -18.90 18.66
C GLY A 316 -16.28 -18.57 20.15
N HIS A 317 -15.18 -18.36 20.88
CA HIS A 317 -15.21 -18.01 22.29
C HIS A 317 -15.38 -16.51 22.50
N GLY A 318 -16.11 -16.12 23.55
CA GLY A 318 -16.38 -14.73 23.89
C GLY A 318 -15.39 -14.19 24.91
N TYR A 319 -14.78 -13.05 24.63
CA TYR A 319 -13.82 -12.37 25.50
C TYR A 319 -14.29 -10.96 25.81
N TRP A 320 -14.15 -10.55 27.07
CA TRP A 320 -14.33 -9.16 27.44
C TRP A 320 -13.04 -8.41 27.18
N ILE A 321 -13.10 -7.31 26.43
CA ILE A 321 -11.94 -6.47 26.11
C ILE A 321 -12.21 -5.04 26.57
N SER A 322 -11.18 -4.39 27.08
CA SER A 322 -11.16 -2.96 27.36
C SER A 322 -9.85 -2.38 26.84
N THR A 323 -9.91 -1.16 26.31
CA THR A 323 -8.73 -0.39 25.89
C THR A 323 -8.77 1.00 26.52
N THR A 324 -7.63 1.69 26.51
CA THR A 324 -7.52 3.05 27.05
C THR A 324 -7.90 4.14 26.03
N ASN A 325 -8.28 3.76 24.80
CA ASN A 325 -8.49 4.71 23.72
C ASN A 325 -9.79 5.53 23.90
N PRO A 326 -9.75 6.87 23.74
CA PRO A 326 -10.93 7.72 23.86
C PRO A 326 -11.86 7.71 22.64
N SER A 327 -11.53 6.98 21.58
CA SER A 327 -12.31 6.91 20.34
C SER A 327 -12.46 5.46 19.86
N PRO A 328 -13.46 5.16 19.00
CA PRO A 328 -13.56 3.84 18.40
C PRO A 328 -12.30 3.49 17.59
N ILE A 329 -11.89 2.22 17.67
CA ILE A 329 -10.74 1.67 16.94
C ILE A 329 -11.11 0.33 16.32
N TYR A 330 -10.29 -0.15 15.39
CA TYR A 330 -10.42 -1.50 14.85
C TYR A 330 -9.36 -2.40 15.46
N TRP A 331 -9.81 -3.49 16.08
CA TRP A 331 -8.97 -4.62 16.43
C TRP A 331 -8.78 -5.48 15.20
N LYS A 332 -7.55 -5.49 14.68
CA LYS A 332 -7.17 -6.17 13.45
C LYS A 332 -6.57 -7.53 13.78
N LEU A 333 -7.03 -8.56 13.08
CA LEU A 333 -6.58 -9.93 13.27
C LEU A 333 -6.07 -10.50 11.96
N GLN A 334 -4.96 -11.23 12.05
CA GLN A 334 -4.47 -11.99 10.92
C GLN A 334 -5.37 -13.18 10.73
N ASP A 335 -6.00 -13.26 9.55
CA ASP A 335 -6.70 -14.46 9.19
C ASP A 335 -5.69 -15.59 8.95
N THR A 336 -6.03 -16.75 9.49
CA THR A 336 -5.25 -17.97 9.32
C THR A 336 -6.18 -18.98 8.67
N PRO A 337 -5.78 -19.63 7.56
CA PRO A 337 -6.62 -20.63 6.91
C PRO A 337 -7.10 -21.65 7.93
N PRO A 338 -8.38 -22.08 7.87
CA PRO A 338 -8.90 -23.06 8.81
C PRO A 338 -8.03 -24.30 8.82
N THR A 339 -7.53 -24.66 9.99
CA THR A 339 -6.95 -26.00 10.16
C THR A 339 -8.11 -27.02 10.14
N PRO A 340 -7.97 -28.19 9.48
CA PRO A 340 -9.09 -29.12 9.28
C PRO A 340 -9.74 -29.68 10.55
N ASP A 341 -9.15 -29.46 11.73
CA ASP A 341 -9.52 -30.13 12.99
C ASP A 341 -10.12 -29.21 14.06
N VAL A 342 -10.46 -27.94 13.74
CA VAL A 342 -11.17 -27.10 14.72
C VAL A 342 -12.66 -27.45 14.69
N GLY A 343 -13.03 -28.48 15.47
CA GLY A 343 -14.43 -28.78 15.77
C GLY A 343 -15.12 -27.51 16.26
N ALA A 344 -16.33 -27.23 15.76
CA ALA A 344 -17.12 -26.07 16.12
C ALA A 344 -17.14 -25.87 17.64
N ALA A 345 -16.33 -24.93 18.13
CA ALA A 345 -16.41 -24.51 19.51
C ALA A 345 -17.81 -23.92 19.69
N MET A 346 -18.50 -24.44 20.69
CA MET A 346 -19.86 -24.02 21.02
C MET A 346 -19.83 -22.51 21.21
N LEU A 347 -20.64 -21.77 20.46
CA LEU A 347 -20.90 -20.36 20.70
C LEU A 347 -21.45 -20.25 22.13
N MET A 348 -20.58 -19.98 23.10
CA MET A 348 -21.00 -19.73 24.46
C MET A 348 -21.76 -18.41 24.43
N ALA A 349 -23.07 -18.49 24.60
CA ALA A 349 -23.93 -17.32 24.58
C ALA A 349 -23.41 -16.32 25.61
N ALA A 350 -22.92 -15.19 25.08
CA ALA A 350 -22.54 -13.99 25.79
C ALA A 350 -23.60 -13.61 26.84
N GLN A 351 -23.37 -13.96 28.11
CA GLN A 351 -24.18 -13.44 29.20
C GLN A 351 -23.80 -11.98 29.41
N SER A 352 -24.60 -11.09 28.85
CA SER A 352 -24.41 -9.62 28.89
C SER A 352 -24.56 -9.03 30.31
N ALA A 353 -24.82 -9.86 31.33
CA ALA A 353 -25.13 -9.47 32.70
C ALA A 353 -24.11 -9.95 33.73
N LEU A 354 -22.93 -10.43 33.30
CA LEU A 354 -21.87 -10.82 34.23
C LEU A 354 -21.25 -9.57 34.88
N ALA A 355 -21.14 -9.58 36.21
CA ALA A 355 -20.35 -8.59 36.92
C ALA A 355 -18.86 -8.92 36.73
N LEU A 356 -18.14 -8.04 36.04
CA LEU A 356 -16.71 -8.22 35.79
C LEU A 356 -15.91 -8.13 37.11
N PRO A 357 -14.94 -9.02 37.31
CA PRO A 357 -14.10 -8.99 38.51
C PRO A 357 -13.20 -7.76 38.52
N ALA A 358 -12.94 -7.22 39.72
CA ALA A 358 -11.82 -6.33 39.94
C ALA A 358 -10.58 -7.17 40.26
N VAL A 359 -9.46 -6.91 39.58
CA VAL A 359 -8.20 -7.63 39.84
C VAL A 359 -7.27 -6.75 40.65
N TYR A 360 -6.79 -7.27 41.77
CA TYR A 360 -5.83 -6.61 42.64
C TYR A 360 -4.54 -7.42 42.70
N PHE A 361 -3.41 -6.73 42.60
CA PHE A 361 -2.11 -7.36 42.68
C PHE A 361 -1.08 -6.41 43.28
N GLY A 362 0.01 -6.97 43.80
CA GLY A 362 1.11 -6.16 44.32
C GLY A 362 2.23 -6.97 44.95
N LYS A 363 3.35 -6.29 45.21
CA LYS A 363 4.47 -6.85 45.96
C LYS A 363 4.10 -6.98 47.43
N VAL A 364 4.53 -8.08 48.04
CA VAL A 364 4.37 -8.32 49.48
C VAL A 364 5.70 -8.00 50.16
N ALA A 365 5.69 -6.98 51.02
CA ALA A 365 6.80 -6.74 51.93
C ALA A 365 6.68 -7.68 53.12
N LEU A 366 7.60 -8.65 53.23
CA LEU A 366 7.63 -9.59 54.34
C LEU A 366 8.20 -8.93 55.60
N LEU A 367 7.46 -8.98 56.70
CA LEU A 367 7.98 -8.69 58.03
C LEU A 367 8.91 -9.83 58.49
N PRO A 368 9.86 -9.58 59.41
CA PRO A 368 10.84 -10.58 59.86
C PRO A 368 10.23 -11.92 60.34
N ASP A 369 9.04 -11.88 60.92
CA ASP A 369 8.35 -13.05 61.49
C ASP A 369 7.30 -13.67 60.53
N SER A 370 7.33 -13.29 59.25
CA SER A 370 6.35 -13.78 58.28
C SER A 370 6.56 -15.26 57.98
N PRO A 371 5.48 -16.05 57.83
CA PRO A 371 5.60 -17.44 57.40
C PRO A 371 6.26 -17.51 56.02
N THR A 372 7.24 -18.39 55.86
CA THR A 372 7.91 -18.65 54.58
C THR A 372 8.01 -20.16 54.33
N PRO A 373 7.77 -20.63 53.09
CA PRO A 373 7.38 -19.86 51.90
C PRO A 373 5.90 -19.43 51.91
N LEU A 374 5.62 -18.25 51.37
CA LEU A 374 4.23 -17.79 51.19
C LEU A 374 3.49 -18.47 50.03
N ALA A 375 4.21 -19.15 49.13
CA ALA A 375 3.66 -19.72 47.90
C ALA A 375 2.53 -20.74 48.13
N ASP A 376 2.52 -21.39 49.30
CA ASP A 376 1.50 -22.39 49.66
C ASP A 376 0.29 -21.78 50.40
N LEU A 377 0.28 -20.46 50.63
CA LEU A 377 -0.81 -19.77 51.31
C LEU A 377 -1.83 -19.23 50.30
N THR A 378 -3.09 -19.22 50.72
CA THR A 378 -4.21 -18.66 49.96
C THR A 378 -4.61 -17.31 50.54
N LEU A 379 -4.80 -16.31 49.68
CA LEU A 379 -5.30 -14.99 50.06
C LEU A 379 -6.82 -14.97 49.94
N HIS A 380 -7.53 -14.54 50.97
CA HIS A 380 -8.99 -14.40 50.94
C HIS A 380 -9.37 -12.92 51.02
N ALA A 381 -10.20 -12.45 50.11
CA ALA A 381 -10.79 -11.11 50.16
C ALA A 381 -12.25 -11.19 50.63
N TYR A 382 -12.64 -10.30 51.53
CA TYR A 382 -13.99 -10.23 52.06
C TYR A 382 -14.61 -8.84 51.84
N ILE A 383 -15.88 -8.79 51.44
CA ILE A 383 -16.71 -7.59 51.43
C ILE A 383 -17.87 -7.84 52.39
N ASN A 384 -17.99 -7.02 53.44
CA ASN A 384 -19.04 -7.17 54.46
C ASN A 384 -19.16 -8.62 55.00
N ASP A 385 -18.03 -9.22 55.40
CA ASP A 385 -17.90 -10.61 55.88
C ASP A 385 -18.23 -11.73 54.87
N THR A 386 -18.55 -11.39 53.62
CA THR A 386 -18.75 -12.36 52.53
C THR A 386 -17.44 -12.58 51.78
N LEU A 387 -17.03 -13.84 51.58
CA LEU A 387 -15.84 -14.17 50.79
C LEU A 387 -16.07 -13.80 49.33
N CYS A 388 -15.38 -12.77 48.83
CA CYS A 388 -15.55 -12.22 47.49
C CYS A 388 -14.34 -12.42 46.58
N GLY A 389 -13.25 -13.01 47.08
CA GLY A 389 -12.10 -13.33 46.24
C GLY A 389 -11.20 -14.36 46.89
N ILE A 390 -10.60 -15.20 46.05
CA ILE A 390 -9.49 -16.07 46.43
C ILE A 390 -8.32 -15.73 45.52
N GLY A 391 -7.15 -15.53 46.12
CA GLY A 391 -5.90 -15.20 45.45
C GLY A 391 -4.76 -16.08 45.92
N HIS A 392 -3.63 -15.94 45.25
CA HIS A 392 -2.45 -16.76 45.50
C HIS A 392 -1.20 -15.89 45.57
N PHE A 393 -0.19 -16.40 46.28
CA PHE A 393 1.15 -15.81 46.26
C PHE A 393 2.02 -16.51 45.23
N THR A 394 2.70 -15.73 44.41
CA THR A 394 3.66 -16.23 43.42
C THR A 394 5.03 -15.63 43.69
N GLN A 395 6.07 -16.43 43.51
CA GLN A 395 7.46 -15.99 43.59
C GLN A 395 7.95 -15.61 42.19
N VAL A 396 8.36 -14.35 42.01
CA VAL A 396 8.96 -13.88 40.76
C VAL A 396 10.21 -13.05 41.09
N ALA A 397 11.34 -13.39 40.47
CA ALA A 397 12.61 -12.65 40.61
C ALA A 397 13.02 -12.33 42.07
N GLN A 398 12.84 -13.30 43.00
CA GLN A 398 13.13 -13.20 44.45
C GLN A 398 12.15 -12.34 45.26
N GLU A 399 11.08 -11.85 44.65
CA GLU A 399 10.00 -11.12 45.34
C GLU A 399 8.74 -11.99 45.44
N THR A 400 7.98 -11.82 46.53
CA THR A 400 6.65 -12.41 46.63
C THR A 400 5.62 -11.40 46.13
N ILE A 401 4.76 -11.85 45.21
CA ILE A 401 3.65 -11.08 44.67
C ILE A 401 2.36 -11.78 45.06
N TYR A 402 1.29 -11.02 45.31
CA TYR A 402 -0.06 -11.56 45.41
C TYR A 402 -0.88 -11.14 44.20
N THR A 403 -1.79 -12.01 43.76
CA THR A 403 -2.84 -11.71 42.78
C THR A 403 -4.16 -12.21 43.32
N ILE A 404 -5.22 -11.40 43.23
CA ILE A 404 -6.57 -11.78 43.66
C ILE A 404 -7.63 -11.19 42.74
N HIS A 405 -8.56 -12.05 42.30
CA HIS A 405 -9.78 -11.64 41.62
C HIS A 405 -10.86 -11.41 42.67
N VAL A 406 -11.43 -10.22 42.68
CA VAL A 406 -12.52 -9.83 43.59
C VAL A 406 -13.79 -9.68 42.78
N LEU A 407 -14.72 -10.57 43.07
CA LEU A 407 -16.07 -10.61 42.53
C LEU A 407 -16.95 -9.60 43.26
N SER A 408 -17.96 -9.06 42.57
CA SER A 408 -18.95 -8.20 43.22
C SER A 408 -19.81 -9.00 44.20
N ASP A 409 -20.38 -8.34 45.20
CA ASP A 409 -21.23 -8.95 46.23
C ASP A 409 -22.41 -9.77 45.65
N GLN A 410 -22.93 -9.37 44.49
CA GLN A 410 -24.01 -10.06 43.78
C GLN A 410 -23.59 -11.36 43.07
N SER A 411 -22.29 -11.59 42.86
CA SER A 411 -21.79 -12.68 42.01
C SER A 411 -21.31 -13.92 42.77
N VAL A 412 -21.28 -13.87 44.10
CA VAL A 412 -20.92 -14.99 44.98
C VAL A 412 -22.14 -15.79 45.43
N GLY A 413 -23.35 -15.22 45.31
CA GLY A 413 -24.61 -15.87 45.69
C GLY A 413 -25.46 -16.23 44.47
N GLY A 414 -25.19 -17.40 43.86
CA GLY A 414 -25.97 -17.97 42.77
C GLY A 414 -25.84 -19.48 42.70
#